data_AF-A0A413HC44-F1
#
_entry.id   AF-A0A413HC44-F1
#
_cell.length_a   1.000
_cell.length_b   1.000
_cell.length_c   1.000
_cell.angle_alpha   90.00
_cell.angle_beta   90.00
_cell.angle_gamma   90.00
#
_symmetry.space_group_name_H-M   'P 1'
#
loop_
_entity.id
_entity.type
_entity.pdbx_description
1 polymer ?
#
loop_
_entity_poly.entity_id
_entity_poly.type
_entity_poly.pdbx_seq_one_letter_code
_entity_poly.pdbx_strand_id
1 'polypeptide(L)'
;MKVRTLLCVCALLFSLTVAAQFQPEKYPKREFRAAWIQAVNGQFRGVPTEKLKQTLINQLNSLQEAGINAIIFQVRPEADALYASQLEPWSRFLTGVQGQAPNPYWDPMQFMIEECHKRAMEFHAWINPYRVKTSLKNQLAPTHVYNIHPEWFVTYGDQMYFDPALPESRRHICMVITDILSRYDVDAIHMDDYFYPYPQKGLDFPDDESFARYGGGFSSKADWRRSNVNVLIKKIHETVRELKPWVKFGVSPFGIYRNERTDPLGSKTNGLQNYDDLYADVLLWAREGWIDYNIPQIYWQVGHPVADYETLVKWWAKNTENRPLFIGQSVMNTVQNADPQNPSMNQLPRKMALQRAYQTIGGSCQWPASAVVENAGKYRDALIAEYHKYPALPPVFEFMDNEAPAKVRKVKPVWTADGYILFWTEPKYKDEMNRAVQYVVYRFDAKEKVDISNPAHIVAITRDNFYKLPYEDGKTKYRYVVTALDRLHNESKTAAKKVKL
;
A
#
# COMPACT_ATOMS: atom_id res chain seq x y z
N MET A 1 -2.94 65.08 1.06
CA MET A 1 -1.72 64.26 0.89
C MET A 1 -1.56 63.09 1.88
N LYS A 2 -2.57 62.70 2.70
CA LYS A 2 -2.38 61.67 3.75
C LYS A 2 -3.19 60.37 3.61
N VAL A 3 -4.01 60.21 2.56
CA VAL A 3 -4.84 58.99 2.38
C VAL A 3 -4.30 58.08 1.27
N ARG A 4 -3.70 58.64 0.20
CA ARG A 4 -3.10 57.84 -0.90
C ARG A 4 -1.85 57.08 -0.48
N THR A 5 -1.07 57.59 0.48
CA THR A 5 0.15 56.92 0.96
C THR A 5 -0.17 55.74 1.87
N LEU A 6 -1.30 55.76 2.59
CA LEU A 6 -1.70 54.66 3.49
C LEU A 6 -2.26 53.45 2.72
N LEU A 7 -2.98 53.70 1.63
CA LEU A 7 -3.50 52.64 0.74
C LEU A 7 -2.39 51.90 -0.03
N CYS A 8 -1.31 52.59 -0.42
CA CYS A 8 -0.16 51.91 -1.04
C CYS A 8 0.62 51.06 -0.04
N VAL A 9 0.69 51.44 1.24
CA VAL A 9 1.37 50.64 2.28
C VAL A 9 0.53 49.41 2.67
N CYS A 10 -0.81 49.51 2.70
CA CYS A 10 -1.67 48.34 2.90
C CYS A 10 -1.65 47.38 1.70
N ALA A 11 -1.55 47.88 0.46
CA ALA A 11 -1.41 47.03 -0.72
C ALA A 11 -0.04 46.33 -0.79
N LEU A 12 1.03 46.96 -0.30
CA LEU A 12 2.37 46.35 -0.21
C LEU A 12 2.52 45.35 0.95
N LEU A 13 1.68 45.44 1.98
CA LEU A 13 1.66 44.48 3.10
C LEU A 13 0.77 43.25 2.83
N PHE A 14 -0.10 43.28 1.82
CA PHE A 14 -0.87 42.12 1.35
C PHE A 14 -0.20 41.33 0.21
N SER A 15 0.87 41.86 -0.38
CA SER A 15 1.66 41.17 -1.42
C SER A 15 2.87 40.38 -0.88
N LEU A 16 3.04 40.33 0.44
CA LEU A 16 4.07 39.55 1.12
C LEU A 16 3.48 38.34 1.86
N THR A 17 2.48 37.67 1.28
CA THR A 17 2.42 36.21 1.47
C THR A 17 3.59 35.65 0.70
N VAL A 18 4.75 35.60 1.36
CA VAL A 18 5.84 34.72 0.97
C VAL A 18 5.19 33.35 0.85
N ALA A 19 4.92 32.91 -0.38
CA ALA A 19 4.78 31.50 -0.65
C ALA A 19 6.11 30.92 -0.18
N ALA A 20 6.11 30.39 1.05
CA ALA A 20 7.24 29.62 1.53
C ALA A 20 7.47 28.57 0.44
N GLN A 21 8.57 28.71 -0.31
CA GLN A 21 8.99 27.68 -1.24
C GLN A 21 9.15 26.43 -0.39
N PHE A 22 8.15 25.55 -0.46
CA PHE A 22 8.20 24.29 0.24
C PHE A 22 9.35 23.52 -0.37
N GLN A 23 10.47 23.46 0.36
CA GLN A 23 11.59 22.61 -0.01
C GLN A 23 11.20 21.20 0.43
N PRO A 24 11.00 20.26 -0.50
CA PRO A 24 10.66 18.90 -0.13
C PRO A 24 11.75 18.33 0.78
N GLU A 25 11.35 17.72 1.89
CA GLU A 25 12.31 17.10 2.81
C GLU A 25 13.08 16.01 2.08
N LYS A 26 14.42 16.11 2.10
CA LYS A 26 15.29 15.12 1.44
C LYS A 26 15.10 13.71 2.00
N TYR A 27 14.88 13.61 3.31
CA TYR A 27 14.63 12.36 4.03
C TYR A 27 13.39 12.54 4.92
N PRO A 28 12.19 12.30 4.39
CA PRO A 28 10.97 12.46 5.17
C PRO A 28 10.92 11.42 6.29
N LYS A 29 10.50 11.85 7.49
CA LYS A 29 10.22 10.91 8.60
C LYS A 29 9.07 9.96 8.27
N ARG A 30 8.09 10.44 7.51
CA ARG A 30 6.91 9.69 7.12
C ARG A 30 6.83 9.56 5.61
N GLU A 31 6.86 8.32 5.13
CA GLU A 31 6.77 8.01 3.71
C GLU A 31 6.32 6.56 3.57
N PHE A 32 5.28 6.32 2.79
CA PHE A 32 4.84 4.97 2.43
C PHE A 32 5.83 4.40 1.42
N ARG A 33 6.50 3.31 1.79
CA ARG A 33 7.52 2.66 0.97
C ARG A 33 7.15 1.20 0.87
N ALA A 34 6.40 0.83 -0.16
CA ALA A 34 5.79 -0.49 -0.22
C ALA A 34 6.22 -1.32 -1.42
N ALA A 35 6.23 -2.65 -1.34
CA ALA A 35 6.53 -3.48 -2.52
C ALA A 35 5.45 -4.55 -2.75
N TRP A 36 5.10 -4.79 -4.01
CA TRP A 36 4.14 -5.83 -4.38
C TRP A 36 4.83 -7.17 -4.63
N ILE A 37 4.35 -8.22 -3.95
CA ILE A 37 4.76 -9.60 -4.16
C ILE A 37 3.57 -10.38 -4.74
N GLN A 38 3.61 -10.67 -6.04
CA GLN A 38 2.54 -11.39 -6.73
C GLN A 38 2.70 -12.92 -6.71
N ALA A 39 1.60 -13.67 -6.58
CA ALA A 39 1.60 -15.12 -6.75
C ALA A 39 1.24 -15.54 -8.18
N VAL A 40 0.43 -14.72 -8.88
CA VAL A 40 -0.18 -15.04 -10.18
C VAL A 40 0.84 -15.27 -11.32
N ASN A 41 2.08 -14.79 -11.16
CA ASN A 41 3.17 -15.05 -12.12
C ASN A 41 3.72 -16.49 -12.03
N GLY A 42 3.26 -17.29 -11.06
CA GLY A 42 3.70 -18.67 -10.85
C GLY A 42 5.03 -18.81 -10.12
N GLN A 43 5.58 -17.74 -9.54
CA GLN A 43 6.90 -17.80 -8.89
C GLN A 43 6.96 -18.74 -7.67
N PHE A 44 5.81 -19.05 -7.06
CA PHE A 44 5.70 -19.98 -5.93
C PHE A 44 5.37 -21.42 -6.34
N ARG A 45 4.96 -21.62 -7.60
CA ARG A 45 4.34 -22.88 -8.03
C ARG A 45 5.34 -24.03 -7.96
N GLY A 46 5.01 -25.04 -7.17
CA GLY A 46 5.81 -26.26 -7.02
C GLY A 46 7.11 -26.05 -6.24
N VAL A 47 7.31 -24.88 -5.62
CA VAL A 47 8.48 -24.64 -4.77
C VAL A 47 8.26 -25.34 -3.43
N PRO A 48 9.21 -26.17 -2.94
CA PRO A 48 9.08 -26.83 -1.65
C PRO A 48 8.88 -25.83 -0.50
N THR A 49 8.02 -26.16 0.46
CA THR A 49 7.61 -25.28 1.58
C THR A 49 8.78 -24.54 2.23
N GLU A 50 9.79 -25.26 2.71
CA GLU A 50 10.92 -24.65 3.43
C GLU A 50 11.78 -23.76 2.52
N LYS A 51 11.93 -24.13 1.24
CA LYS A 51 12.62 -23.28 0.26
C LYS A 51 11.85 -22.00 0.02
N LEU A 52 10.52 -22.08 -0.12
CA LEU A 52 9.67 -20.91 -0.35
C LEU A 52 9.67 -19.97 0.87
N LYS A 53 9.56 -20.50 2.11
CA LYS A 53 9.71 -19.71 3.33
C LYS A 53 11.03 -18.96 3.37
N GLN A 54 12.15 -19.64 3.07
CA GLN A 54 13.47 -19.00 3.06
C GLN A 54 13.59 -17.96 1.94
N THR A 55 13.04 -18.21 0.75
CA THR A 55 13.00 -17.22 -0.32
C THR A 55 12.24 -15.97 0.11
N LEU A 56 11.06 -16.12 0.71
CA LEU A 56 10.26 -15.00 1.22
C LEU A 56 10.99 -14.23 2.32
N ILE A 57 11.63 -14.92 3.28
CA ILE A 57 12.48 -14.29 4.31
C ILE A 57 13.58 -13.44 3.68
N ASN A 58 14.29 -13.98 2.67
CA ASN A 58 15.38 -13.27 2.00
C ASN A 58 14.86 -12.05 1.21
N GLN A 59 13.70 -12.18 0.55
CA GLN A 59 13.05 -11.05 -0.11
C GLN A 59 12.70 -9.96 0.91
N LEU A 60 12.07 -10.31 2.03
CA LEU A 60 11.71 -9.36 3.09
C LEU A 60 12.93 -8.68 3.71
N ASN A 61 14.03 -9.40 3.93
CA ASN A 61 15.29 -8.81 4.41
C ASN A 61 15.84 -7.77 3.42
N SER A 62 15.90 -8.13 2.14
CA SER A 62 16.38 -7.24 1.07
C SER A 62 15.52 -5.99 0.92
N LEU A 63 14.20 -6.14 1.04
CA LEU A 63 13.26 -5.02 0.98
C LEU A 63 13.37 -4.12 2.22
N GLN A 64 13.49 -4.70 3.41
CA GLN A 64 13.71 -3.93 4.65
C GLN A 64 15.02 -3.13 4.58
N GLU A 65 16.11 -3.72 4.09
CA GLU A 65 17.39 -3.04 3.86
C GLU A 65 17.22 -1.86 2.90
N ALA A 66 16.40 -2.02 1.86
CA ALA A 66 16.03 -0.96 0.91
C ALA A 66 15.11 0.13 1.50
N GLY A 67 14.75 0.03 2.79
CA GLY A 67 13.87 0.96 3.50
C GLY A 67 12.39 0.77 3.24
N ILE A 68 11.97 -0.37 2.69
CA ILE A 68 10.55 -0.73 2.53
C ILE A 68 9.92 -0.96 3.91
N ASN A 69 8.73 -0.38 4.12
CA ASN A 69 7.98 -0.43 5.37
C ASN A 69 6.57 -1.05 5.23
N ALA A 70 6.16 -1.47 4.03
CA ALA A 70 4.93 -2.21 3.81
C ALA A 70 5.06 -3.23 2.69
N ILE A 71 4.40 -4.38 2.83
CA ILE A 71 4.38 -5.45 1.83
C ILE A 71 2.95 -5.69 1.40
N ILE A 72 2.72 -5.58 0.09
CA ILE A 72 1.43 -5.90 -0.52
C ILE A 72 1.55 -7.29 -1.14
N PHE A 73 1.03 -8.30 -0.45
CA PHE A 73 1.19 -9.71 -0.81
C PHE A 73 -0.10 -10.26 -1.39
N GLN A 74 -0.03 -10.87 -2.57
CA GLN A 74 -1.21 -11.43 -3.23
C GLN A 74 -1.70 -12.68 -2.51
N VAL A 75 -2.79 -12.56 -1.75
CA VAL A 75 -3.39 -13.67 -1.01
C VAL A 75 -4.53 -14.34 -1.77
N ARG A 76 -5.18 -13.61 -2.70
CA ARG A 76 -6.29 -14.10 -3.52
C ARG A 76 -6.12 -13.76 -5.01
N PRO A 77 -5.40 -14.58 -5.80
CA PRO A 77 -5.15 -14.34 -7.22
C PRO A 77 -6.36 -14.54 -8.15
N GLU A 78 -7.11 -15.64 -8.00
CA GLU A 78 -8.22 -16.01 -8.90
C GLU A 78 -9.33 -16.82 -8.20
N ALA A 79 -9.99 -16.23 -7.20
CA ALA A 79 -11.01 -16.91 -6.38
C ALA A 79 -10.48 -18.16 -5.65
N ASP A 80 -9.22 -18.07 -5.24
CA ASP A 80 -8.46 -19.08 -4.52
C ASP A 80 -7.60 -18.42 -3.44
N ALA A 81 -7.11 -19.21 -2.49
CA ALA A 81 -6.46 -18.69 -1.29
C ALA A 81 -5.00 -19.15 -1.16
N LEU A 82 -4.10 -18.21 -0.87
CA LEU A 82 -2.76 -18.48 -0.33
C LEU A 82 -2.76 -18.52 1.21
N TYR A 83 -3.84 -19.06 1.76
CA TYR A 83 -4.07 -19.24 3.19
C TYR A 83 -5.13 -20.33 3.38
N ALA A 84 -5.25 -20.88 4.57
CA ALA A 84 -6.29 -21.88 4.83
C ALA A 84 -7.66 -21.21 4.86
N SER A 85 -8.51 -21.47 3.87
CA SER A 85 -9.90 -20.97 3.82
C SER A 85 -10.91 -22.12 3.74
N GLN A 86 -12.09 -21.90 4.31
CA GLN A 86 -13.26 -22.77 4.14
C GLN A 86 -14.21 -22.26 3.03
N LEU A 87 -13.95 -21.06 2.51
CA LEU A 87 -14.77 -20.42 1.48
C LEU A 87 -14.19 -20.61 0.08
N GLU A 88 -12.85 -20.59 -0.02
CA GLU A 88 -12.14 -20.69 -1.29
C GLU A 88 -11.05 -21.77 -1.24
N PRO A 89 -10.82 -22.49 -2.36
CA PRO A 89 -9.82 -23.54 -2.40
C PRO A 89 -8.40 -22.99 -2.34
N TRP A 90 -7.44 -23.83 -1.92
CA TRP A 90 -6.01 -23.51 -2.01
C TRP A 90 -5.59 -23.12 -3.42
N SER A 91 -4.72 -22.12 -3.51
CA SER A 91 -4.29 -21.60 -4.80
C SER A 91 -3.38 -22.56 -5.56
N ARG A 92 -3.68 -22.75 -6.87
CA ARG A 92 -2.79 -23.50 -7.77
C ARG A 92 -1.46 -22.79 -8.01
N PHE A 93 -1.33 -21.52 -7.65
CA PHE A 93 -0.06 -20.79 -7.72
C PHE A 93 0.93 -21.26 -6.64
N LEU A 94 0.49 -22.05 -5.64
CA LEU A 94 1.37 -22.70 -4.68
C LEU A 94 1.79 -24.11 -5.12
N THR A 95 0.83 -25.00 -5.37
CA THR A 95 1.09 -26.44 -5.58
C THR A 95 1.04 -26.88 -7.05
N GLY A 96 0.47 -26.05 -7.91
CA GLY A 96 0.12 -26.41 -9.29
C GLY A 96 -1.30 -26.93 -9.46
N VAL A 97 -1.98 -27.33 -8.38
CA VAL A 97 -3.34 -27.88 -8.39
C VAL A 97 -4.24 -27.10 -7.43
N GLN A 98 -5.34 -26.54 -7.92
CA GLN A 98 -6.27 -25.78 -7.07
C GLN A 98 -6.95 -26.72 -6.07
N GLY A 99 -7.13 -26.28 -4.84
CA GLY A 99 -7.69 -27.07 -3.74
C GLY A 99 -6.69 -27.98 -3.03
N GLN A 100 -5.49 -28.17 -3.58
CA GLN A 100 -4.44 -28.93 -2.91
C GLN A 100 -3.68 -28.06 -1.91
N ALA A 101 -3.77 -28.40 -0.63
CA ALA A 101 -2.98 -27.77 0.43
C ALA A 101 -1.46 -28.01 0.22
N PRO A 102 -0.59 -27.07 0.62
CA PRO A 102 0.85 -27.30 0.57
C PRO A 102 1.27 -28.46 1.48
N ASN A 103 2.30 -29.21 1.06
CA ASN A 103 2.88 -30.32 1.83
C ASN A 103 4.42 -30.24 1.82
N PRO A 104 5.11 -30.12 2.97
CA PRO A 104 4.58 -30.00 4.33
C PRO A 104 3.62 -28.81 4.49
N TYR A 105 2.61 -28.99 5.35
CA TYR A 105 1.58 -27.99 5.60
C TYR A 105 2.16 -26.70 6.17
N TRP A 106 1.68 -25.58 5.66
CA TRP A 106 1.88 -24.24 6.21
C TRP A 106 0.81 -23.29 5.65
N ASP A 107 0.61 -22.16 6.32
CA ASP A 107 -0.24 -21.06 5.85
C ASP A 107 0.64 -19.89 5.38
N PRO A 108 0.73 -19.62 4.07
CA PRO A 108 1.59 -18.57 3.53
C PRO A 108 1.23 -17.16 3.99
N MET A 109 -0.04 -16.83 4.13
CA MET A 109 -0.49 -15.52 4.60
C MET A 109 -0.10 -15.30 6.06
N GLN A 110 -0.37 -16.29 6.93
CA GLN A 110 0.03 -16.19 8.33
C GLN A 110 1.55 -16.01 8.47
N PHE A 111 2.31 -16.82 7.73
CA PHE A 111 3.77 -16.73 7.72
C PHE A 111 4.25 -15.34 7.27
N MET A 112 3.67 -14.79 6.21
CA MET A 112 4.07 -13.46 5.72
C MET A 112 3.70 -12.34 6.68
N ILE A 113 2.56 -12.41 7.37
CA ILE A 113 2.18 -11.44 8.41
C ILE A 113 3.23 -11.45 9.52
N GLU A 114 3.56 -12.62 10.05
CA GLU A 114 4.55 -12.77 11.13
C GLU A 114 5.93 -12.26 10.70
N GLU A 115 6.40 -12.62 9.50
CA GLU A 115 7.71 -12.19 9.01
C GLU A 115 7.77 -10.68 8.69
N CYS A 116 6.68 -10.07 8.21
CA CYS A 116 6.60 -8.62 8.03
C CYS A 116 6.64 -7.90 9.38
N HIS A 117 5.83 -8.37 10.34
CA HIS A 117 5.72 -7.75 11.66
C HIS A 117 7.01 -7.87 12.48
N LYS A 118 7.75 -8.99 12.39
CA LYS A 118 9.11 -9.13 12.95
C LYS A 118 10.08 -8.06 12.45
N ARG A 119 9.85 -7.54 11.25
CA ARG A 119 10.66 -6.49 10.59
C ARG A 119 10.05 -5.09 10.72
N ALA A 120 8.99 -4.96 11.52
CA ALA A 120 8.20 -3.74 11.64
C ALA A 120 7.65 -3.20 10.30
N MET A 121 7.42 -4.09 9.33
CA MET A 121 6.73 -3.77 8.08
C MET A 121 5.23 -4.07 8.20
N GLU A 122 4.39 -3.24 7.60
CA GLU A 122 2.96 -3.54 7.45
C GLU A 122 2.74 -4.70 6.46
N PHE A 123 1.72 -5.52 6.71
CA PHE A 123 1.23 -6.53 5.77
C PHE A 123 -0.14 -6.13 5.21
N HIS A 124 -0.22 -5.96 3.90
CA HIS A 124 -1.44 -5.63 3.17
C HIS A 124 -1.88 -6.86 2.36
N ALA A 125 -3.05 -7.40 2.68
CA ALA A 125 -3.63 -8.55 2.00
C ALA A 125 -4.20 -8.13 0.65
N TRP A 126 -3.48 -8.47 -0.43
CA TRP A 126 -3.92 -8.15 -1.79
C TRP A 126 -4.85 -9.22 -2.36
N ILE A 127 -6.05 -8.79 -2.70
CA ILE A 127 -7.09 -9.61 -3.32
C ILE A 127 -7.41 -9.10 -4.72
N ASN A 128 -7.58 -10.02 -5.66
CA ASN A 128 -8.33 -9.75 -6.88
C ASN A 128 -9.81 -10.06 -6.59
N PRO A 129 -10.75 -9.12 -6.78
CA PRO A 129 -12.15 -9.33 -6.38
C PRO A 129 -12.92 -10.30 -7.29
N TYR A 130 -12.78 -10.18 -8.60
CA TYR A 130 -13.70 -10.81 -9.55
C TYR A 130 -13.08 -11.94 -10.36
N ARG A 131 -11.76 -12.01 -10.51
CA ARG A 131 -11.10 -13.05 -11.31
C ARG A 131 -11.30 -14.43 -10.69
N VAL A 132 -11.61 -15.42 -11.54
CA VAL A 132 -11.83 -16.82 -11.16
C VAL A 132 -10.95 -17.77 -11.96
N LYS A 133 -10.73 -17.47 -13.26
CA LYS A 133 -9.77 -18.22 -14.09
C LYS A 133 -8.97 -17.27 -14.98
N THR A 134 -7.64 -17.36 -14.93
CA THR A 134 -6.77 -16.68 -15.90
C THR A 134 -6.77 -17.32 -17.30
N SER A 135 -7.20 -18.59 -17.41
CA SER A 135 -7.36 -19.34 -18.65
C SER A 135 -8.46 -20.40 -18.46
N LEU A 136 -9.33 -20.63 -19.45
CA LEU A 136 -10.37 -21.67 -19.37
C LEU A 136 -9.79 -23.08 -19.26
N LYS A 137 -8.51 -23.27 -19.64
CA LYS A 137 -7.77 -24.53 -19.51
C LYS A 137 -7.45 -24.90 -18.06
N ASN A 138 -7.45 -23.93 -17.14
CA ASN A 138 -7.21 -24.21 -15.73
C ASN A 138 -8.40 -24.99 -15.16
N GLN A 139 -8.14 -26.01 -14.34
CA GLN A 139 -9.20 -26.76 -13.67
C GLN A 139 -9.58 -26.08 -12.35
N LEU A 140 -10.89 -25.98 -12.09
CA LEU A 140 -11.39 -25.58 -10.79
C LEU A 140 -11.42 -26.80 -9.86
N ALA A 141 -11.08 -26.60 -8.59
CA ALA A 141 -11.22 -27.65 -7.58
C ALA A 141 -12.68 -28.11 -7.49
N PRO A 142 -12.97 -29.41 -7.20
CA PRO A 142 -14.34 -29.88 -7.01
C PRO A 142 -15.12 -29.08 -5.95
N THR A 143 -14.43 -28.56 -4.94
CA THR A 143 -14.99 -27.76 -3.84
C THR A 143 -15.16 -26.26 -4.18
N HIS A 144 -14.76 -25.82 -5.37
CA HIS A 144 -14.87 -24.41 -5.76
C HIS A 144 -16.35 -23.97 -5.89
N VAL A 145 -16.67 -22.75 -5.45
CA VAL A 145 -18.05 -22.24 -5.39
C VAL A 145 -18.77 -22.21 -6.75
N TYR A 146 -18.02 -22.12 -7.86
CA TYR A 146 -18.53 -22.34 -9.23
C TYR A 146 -19.30 -23.65 -9.41
N ASN A 147 -18.90 -24.75 -8.77
CA ASN A 147 -19.59 -26.03 -8.92
C ASN A 147 -20.91 -26.08 -8.12
N ILE A 148 -21.15 -25.10 -7.26
CA ILE A 148 -22.37 -24.95 -6.44
C ILE A 148 -23.28 -23.88 -7.04
N HIS A 149 -22.68 -22.77 -7.50
CA HIS A 149 -23.35 -21.58 -8.01
C HIS A 149 -22.79 -21.15 -9.38
N PRO A 150 -22.92 -21.97 -10.43
CA PRO A 150 -22.38 -21.62 -11.76
C PRO A 150 -23.01 -20.33 -12.32
N GLU A 151 -24.21 -19.97 -11.87
CA GLU A 151 -24.92 -18.75 -12.26
C GLU A 151 -24.26 -17.46 -11.75
N TRP A 152 -23.27 -17.53 -10.85
CA TRP A 152 -22.54 -16.35 -10.39
C TRP A 152 -21.42 -15.89 -11.34
N PHE A 153 -21.17 -16.65 -12.41
CA PHE A 153 -19.95 -16.55 -13.18
C PHE A 153 -20.21 -16.25 -14.65
N VAL A 154 -19.29 -15.49 -15.23
CA VAL A 154 -19.30 -15.10 -16.64
C VAL A 154 -17.95 -15.41 -17.28
N THR A 155 -18.00 -15.85 -18.54
CA THR A 155 -16.81 -16.14 -19.35
C THR A 155 -16.55 -15.00 -20.31
N TYR A 156 -15.36 -14.41 -20.26
CA TYR A 156 -14.95 -13.32 -21.14
C TYR A 156 -13.62 -13.66 -21.81
N GLY A 157 -13.67 -13.96 -23.11
CA GLY A 157 -12.52 -14.48 -23.86
C GLY A 157 -12.09 -15.85 -23.30
N ASP A 158 -10.80 -16.00 -22.98
CA ASP A 158 -10.26 -17.21 -22.31
C ASP A 158 -10.30 -17.10 -20.77
N GLN A 159 -11.07 -16.19 -20.18
CA GLN A 159 -11.06 -15.93 -18.74
C GLN A 159 -12.46 -16.09 -18.13
N MET A 160 -12.50 -16.31 -16.82
CA MET A 160 -13.75 -16.43 -16.06
C MET A 160 -13.73 -15.47 -14.86
N TYR A 161 -14.88 -14.87 -14.59
CA TYR A 161 -15.08 -13.88 -13.54
C TYR A 161 -16.36 -14.15 -12.75
N PHE A 162 -16.40 -13.73 -11.50
CA PHE A 162 -17.65 -13.40 -10.84
C PHE A 162 -18.34 -12.28 -11.62
N ASP A 163 -19.65 -12.39 -11.84
CA ASP A 163 -20.44 -11.29 -12.37
C ASP A 163 -20.53 -10.17 -11.29
N PRO A 164 -19.97 -8.96 -11.55
CA PRO A 164 -20.01 -7.87 -10.59
C PRO A 164 -21.43 -7.39 -10.27
N ALA A 165 -22.40 -7.64 -11.15
CA ALA A 165 -23.79 -7.22 -11.01
C ALA A 165 -24.56 -8.01 -9.94
N LEU A 166 -24.15 -9.24 -9.66
CA LEU A 166 -24.90 -10.12 -8.77
C LEU A 166 -24.65 -9.77 -7.29
N PRO A 167 -25.72 -9.54 -6.49
CA PRO A 167 -25.60 -9.37 -5.04
C PRO A 167 -24.85 -10.52 -4.35
N GLU A 168 -25.02 -11.75 -4.85
CA GLU A 168 -24.40 -12.95 -4.34
C GLU A 168 -22.89 -12.95 -4.53
N SER A 169 -22.39 -12.54 -5.71
CA SER A 169 -20.96 -12.34 -5.97
C SER A 169 -20.35 -11.36 -4.97
N ARG A 170 -20.99 -10.19 -4.79
CA ARG A 170 -20.50 -9.17 -3.84
C ARG A 170 -20.52 -9.68 -2.41
N ARG A 171 -21.56 -10.42 -2.01
CA ARG A 171 -21.67 -11.02 -0.68
C ARG A 171 -20.56 -12.05 -0.45
N HIS A 172 -20.28 -12.93 -1.41
CA HIS A 172 -19.22 -13.92 -1.29
C HIS A 172 -17.85 -13.26 -1.12
N ILE A 173 -17.54 -12.23 -1.91
CA ILE A 173 -16.29 -11.46 -1.78
C ILE A 173 -16.18 -10.82 -0.39
N CYS A 174 -17.27 -10.23 0.14
CA CYS A 174 -17.27 -9.68 1.50
C CYS A 174 -17.08 -10.77 2.56
N MET A 175 -17.66 -11.97 2.38
CA MET A 175 -17.43 -13.10 3.30
C MET A 175 -15.97 -13.55 3.32
N VAL A 176 -15.28 -13.56 2.17
CA VAL A 176 -13.85 -13.86 2.09
C VAL A 176 -13.02 -12.81 2.85
N ILE A 177 -13.38 -11.53 2.73
CA ILE A 177 -12.73 -10.46 3.48
C ILE A 177 -13.01 -10.59 4.98
N THR A 178 -14.26 -10.89 5.38
CA THR A 178 -14.61 -11.18 6.78
C THR A 178 -13.80 -12.35 7.34
N ASP A 179 -13.61 -13.42 6.57
CA ASP A 179 -12.79 -14.58 6.96
C ASP A 179 -11.34 -14.17 7.21
N ILE A 180 -10.76 -13.37 6.31
CA ILE A 180 -9.41 -12.80 6.47
C ILE A 180 -9.32 -11.95 7.75
N LEU A 181 -10.22 -10.97 7.88
CA LEU A 181 -10.18 -10.02 9.00
C LEU A 181 -10.41 -10.71 10.34
N SER A 182 -11.24 -11.74 10.40
CA SER A 182 -11.57 -12.42 11.66
C SER A 182 -10.41 -13.29 12.18
N ARG A 183 -9.52 -13.74 11.30
CA ARG A 183 -8.48 -14.74 11.64
C ARG A 183 -7.05 -14.23 11.58
N TYR A 184 -6.77 -13.23 10.75
CA TYR A 184 -5.41 -12.78 10.46
C TYR A 184 -5.17 -11.34 10.93
N ASP A 185 -3.94 -11.08 11.38
CA ASP A 185 -3.51 -9.76 11.86
C ASP A 185 -3.01 -8.86 10.72
N VAL A 186 -3.86 -8.62 9.72
CA VAL A 186 -3.52 -7.75 8.58
C VAL A 186 -3.54 -6.27 8.97
N ASP A 187 -2.74 -5.45 8.28
CA ASP A 187 -2.74 -3.99 8.47
C ASP A 187 -3.58 -3.27 7.40
N ALA A 188 -3.79 -3.92 6.25
CA ALA A 188 -4.71 -3.46 5.23
C ALA A 188 -5.31 -4.59 4.39
N ILE A 189 -6.49 -4.33 3.80
CA ILE A 189 -6.99 -4.99 2.60
C ILE A 189 -6.61 -4.13 1.39
N HIS A 190 -6.09 -4.77 0.34
CA HIS A 190 -5.65 -4.11 -0.88
C HIS A 190 -6.31 -4.73 -2.11
N MET A 191 -6.80 -3.90 -3.02
CA MET A 191 -7.28 -4.32 -4.34
C MET A 191 -6.43 -3.68 -5.43
N ASP A 192 -6.16 -4.43 -6.50
CA ASP A 192 -5.47 -3.91 -7.69
C ASP A 192 -6.48 -3.31 -8.69
N ASP A 193 -6.14 -3.30 -9.98
CA ASP A 193 -6.85 -2.61 -11.05
C ASP A 193 -7.88 -3.47 -11.79
N TYR A 194 -8.11 -4.71 -11.35
CA TYR A 194 -9.05 -5.62 -12.03
C TYR A 194 -10.46 -5.52 -11.43
N PHE A 195 -11.28 -4.69 -12.05
CA PHE A 195 -12.72 -4.58 -11.79
C PHE A 195 -13.48 -5.38 -12.86
N TYR A 196 -14.07 -4.71 -13.84
CA TYR A 196 -14.36 -5.38 -15.11
C TYR A 196 -13.04 -5.64 -15.85
N PRO A 197 -12.97 -6.70 -16.67
CA PRO A 197 -11.76 -7.05 -17.40
C PRO A 197 -11.39 -6.01 -18.45
N TYR A 198 -10.11 -5.98 -18.80
CA TYR A 198 -9.60 -5.14 -19.88
C TYR A 198 -10.34 -5.49 -21.19
N PRO A 199 -10.81 -4.49 -21.95
CA PRO A 199 -11.64 -4.72 -23.11
C PRO A 199 -10.88 -5.47 -24.21
N GLN A 200 -11.53 -6.48 -24.77
CA GLN A 200 -11.09 -7.24 -25.94
C GLN A 200 -11.84 -6.74 -27.17
N LYS A 201 -11.11 -6.51 -28.26
CA LYS A 201 -11.68 -5.96 -29.50
C LYS A 201 -12.78 -6.88 -30.04
N GLY A 202 -13.98 -6.33 -30.21
CA GLY A 202 -15.13 -7.04 -30.77
C GLY A 202 -15.88 -7.96 -29.79
N LEU A 203 -15.54 -7.91 -28.50
CA LEU A 203 -16.16 -8.72 -27.46
C LEU A 203 -16.66 -7.82 -26.31
N ASP A 204 -17.98 -7.70 -26.16
CA ASP A 204 -18.57 -7.07 -24.97
C ASP A 204 -18.57 -8.06 -23.79
N PHE A 205 -18.55 -7.52 -22.58
CA PHE A 205 -18.66 -8.34 -21.37
C PHE A 205 -20.09 -8.92 -21.29
N PRO A 206 -20.26 -10.24 -21.09
CA PRO A 206 -21.56 -10.91 -21.27
C PRO A 206 -22.42 -10.82 -20.00
N ASP A 207 -22.86 -9.61 -19.67
CA ASP A 207 -23.73 -9.28 -18.54
C ASP A 207 -25.11 -8.77 -18.98
N ASP A 208 -25.56 -9.12 -20.19
CA ASP A 208 -26.86 -8.69 -20.72
C ASP A 208 -28.05 -9.19 -19.88
N GLU A 209 -28.01 -10.46 -19.43
CA GLU A 209 -29.05 -11.01 -18.57
C GLU A 209 -29.08 -10.30 -17.21
N SER A 210 -27.91 -10.05 -16.64
CA SER A 210 -27.78 -9.29 -15.39
C SER A 210 -28.23 -7.84 -15.55
N PHE A 211 -27.94 -7.20 -16.68
CA PHE A 211 -28.41 -5.86 -16.99
C PHE A 211 -29.93 -5.81 -17.18
N ALA A 212 -30.53 -6.79 -17.86
CA ALA A 212 -31.98 -6.88 -17.99
C ALA A 212 -32.68 -7.05 -16.63
N ARG A 213 -32.04 -7.78 -15.70
CA ARG A 213 -32.59 -8.06 -14.37
C ARG A 213 -32.38 -6.93 -13.36
N TYR A 214 -31.21 -6.31 -13.36
CA TYR A 214 -30.76 -5.37 -12.30
C TYR A 214 -30.41 -3.97 -12.81
N GLY A 215 -30.47 -3.73 -14.12
CA GLY A 215 -30.14 -2.45 -14.76
C GLY A 215 -31.23 -1.39 -14.69
N GLY A 216 -32.42 -1.73 -14.20
CA GLY A 216 -33.54 -0.80 -14.05
C GLY A 216 -33.12 0.45 -13.27
N GLY A 217 -33.37 1.63 -13.85
CA GLY A 217 -32.97 2.93 -13.28
C GLY A 217 -31.70 3.54 -13.87
N PHE A 218 -30.95 2.81 -14.72
CA PHE A 218 -29.82 3.34 -15.46
C PHE A 218 -30.17 3.56 -16.94
N SER A 219 -29.86 4.75 -17.45
CA SER A 219 -29.97 5.07 -18.88
C SER A 219 -28.80 4.52 -19.71
N SER A 220 -27.75 4.01 -19.06
CA SER A 220 -26.52 3.54 -19.67
C SER A 220 -26.02 2.29 -18.97
N LYS A 221 -25.72 1.25 -19.76
CA LYS A 221 -25.08 0.02 -19.27
C LYS A 221 -23.73 0.30 -18.62
N ALA A 222 -22.99 1.32 -19.09
CA ALA A 222 -21.72 1.72 -18.51
C ALA A 222 -21.87 2.35 -17.10
N ASP A 223 -22.88 3.19 -16.89
CA ASP A 223 -23.16 3.76 -15.56
C ASP A 223 -23.61 2.68 -14.59
N TRP A 224 -24.40 1.71 -15.06
CA TRP A 224 -24.79 0.56 -14.28
C TRP A 224 -23.59 -0.31 -13.89
N ARG A 225 -22.69 -0.63 -14.83
CA ARG A 225 -21.44 -1.37 -14.54
C ARG A 225 -20.61 -0.64 -13.48
N ARG A 226 -20.43 0.67 -13.58
CA ARG A 226 -19.75 1.49 -12.56
C ARG A 226 -20.45 1.39 -11.20
N SER A 227 -21.78 1.50 -11.18
CA SER A 227 -22.56 1.38 -9.96
C SER A 227 -22.37 0.02 -9.27
N ASN A 228 -22.28 -1.08 -10.03
CA ASN A 228 -22.04 -2.40 -9.47
C ASN A 228 -20.69 -2.48 -8.73
N VAL A 229 -19.64 -1.90 -9.31
CA VAL A 229 -18.32 -1.80 -8.67
C VAL A 229 -18.38 -0.91 -7.44
N ASN A 230 -19.02 0.26 -7.53
CA ASN A 230 -19.22 1.19 -6.41
C ASN A 230 -19.89 0.49 -5.21
N VAL A 231 -20.93 -0.32 -5.46
CA VAL A 231 -21.62 -1.07 -4.41
C VAL A 231 -20.71 -2.09 -3.74
N LEU A 232 -19.84 -2.78 -4.49
CA LEU A 232 -18.85 -3.67 -3.86
C LEU A 232 -17.87 -2.88 -2.99
N ILE A 233 -17.26 -1.82 -3.54
CA ILE A 233 -16.27 -1.02 -2.81
C ILE A 233 -16.84 -0.47 -1.51
N LYS A 234 -18.06 0.06 -1.54
CA LYS A 234 -18.75 0.52 -0.34
C LYS A 234 -18.99 -0.62 0.66
N LYS A 235 -19.46 -1.79 0.21
CA LYS A 235 -19.69 -2.95 1.09
C LYS A 235 -18.40 -3.48 1.73
N ILE A 236 -17.30 -3.47 1.00
CA ILE A 236 -15.98 -3.85 1.54
C ILE A 236 -15.57 -2.86 2.62
N HIS A 237 -15.70 -1.56 2.36
CA HIS A 237 -15.43 -0.53 3.36
C HIS A 237 -16.23 -0.78 4.64
N GLU A 238 -17.56 -0.89 4.54
CA GLU A 238 -18.47 -1.15 5.65
C GLU A 238 -18.03 -2.41 6.43
N THR A 239 -17.73 -3.52 5.72
CA THR A 239 -17.25 -4.77 6.31
C THR A 239 -15.95 -4.59 7.10
N VAL A 240 -14.98 -3.85 6.55
CA VAL A 240 -13.70 -3.56 7.23
C VAL A 240 -13.93 -2.70 8.46
N ARG A 241 -14.75 -1.64 8.36
CA ARG A 241 -15.06 -0.73 9.48
C ARG A 241 -15.73 -1.46 10.63
N GLU A 242 -16.67 -2.36 10.33
CA GLU A 242 -17.43 -3.12 11.33
C GLU A 242 -16.55 -4.11 12.11
N LEU A 243 -15.58 -4.76 11.46
CA LEU A 243 -14.77 -5.82 12.07
C LEU A 243 -13.48 -5.31 12.71
N LYS A 244 -12.75 -4.45 11.99
CA LYS A 244 -11.42 -3.97 12.40
C LYS A 244 -11.22 -2.53 11.89
N PRO A 245 -11.73 -1.51 12.60
CA PRO A 245 -11.68 -0.11 12.16
C PRO A 245 -10.25 0.45 12.00
N TRP A 246 -9.22 -0.21 12.52
CA TRP A 246 -7.82 0.19 12.27
C TRP A 246 -7.22 -0.40 10.98
N VAL A 247 -7.85 -1.40 10.34
CA VAL A 247 -7.34 -2.02 9.11
C VAL A 247 -7.66 -1.13 7.92
N LYS A 248 -6.66 -0.71 7.16
CA LYS A 248 -6.85 0.18 6.01
C LYS A 248 -7.49 -0.57 4.84
N PHE A 249 -8.30 0.10 4.02
CA PHE A 249 -8.75 -0.44 2.74
C PHE A 249 -8.29 0.45 1.60
N GLY A 250 -7.44 -0.05 0.71
CA GLY A 250 -6.94 0.75 -0.40
C GLY A 250 -6.95 0.04 -1.74
N VAL A 251 -6.82 0.86 -2.79
CA VAL A 251 -6.93 0.43 -4.17
C VAL A 251 -5.74 0.92 -4.98
N SER A 252 -5.20 0.07 -5.84
CA SER A 252 -4.18 0.38 -6.84
C SER A 252 -4.80 0.36 -8.25
N PRO A 253 -5.46 1.45 -8.67
CA PRO A 253 -6.15 1.47 -9.96
C PRO A 253 -5.17 1.65 -11.13
N PHE A 254 -5.66 1.50 -12.36
CA PHE A 254 -4.88 1.81 -13.55
C PHE A 254 -4.37 3.27 -13.50
N GLY A 255 -3.24 3.58 -14.15
CA GLY A 255 -2.62 4.89 -14.00
C GLY A 255 -3.39 6.06 -14.63
N ILE A 256 -4.28 5.81 -15.59
CA ILE A 256 -5.12 6.83 -16.23
C ILE A 256 -6.54 6.72 -15.68
N TYR A 257 -7.03 7.76 -14.99
CA TYR A 257 -8.44 7.82 -14.59
C TYR A 257 -9.36 8.01 -15.80
N ARG A 258 -9.16 9.12 -16.52
CA ARG A 258 -9.77 9.48 -17.80
C ARG A 258 -8.77 10.26 -18.66
N ASN A 259 -8.94 10.18 -19.98
CA ASN A 259 -8.22 11.01 -20.95
C ASN A 259 -8.95 12.34 -21.14
N GLU A 260 -8.20 13.43 -21.35
CA GLU A 260 -8.73 14.78 -21.64
C GLU A 260 -9.69 14.79 -22.85
N ARG A 261 -9.45 13.91 -23.84
CA ARG A 261 -10.32 13.77 -25.02
C ARG A 261 -11.70 13.19 -24.72
N THR A 262 -11.84 12.45 -23.61
CA THR A 262 -13.10 11.82 -23.19
C THR A 262 -13.82 12.71 -22.18
N ASP A 263 -13.05 13.35 -21.30
CA ASP A 263 -13.54 14.25 -20.25
C ASP A 263 -12.54 15.41 -20.13
N PRO A 264 -12.95 16.68 -20.28
CA PRO A 264 -12.05 17.85 -20.17
C PRO A 264 -11.29 17.95 -18.84
N LEU A 265 -11.75 17.29 -17.77
CA LEU A 265 -11.04 17.20 -16.48
C LEU A 265 -10.04 16.04 -16.42
N GLY A 266 -10.01 15.20 -17.44
CA GLY A 266 -9.10 14.08 -17.60
C GLY A 266 -7.64 14.52 -17.75
N SER A 267 -6.75 13.53 -17.63
CA SER A 267 -5.32 13.74 -17.83
C SER A 267 -4.99 13.87 -19.33
N LYS A 268 -3.92 14.60 -19.67
CA LYS A 268 -3.42 14.74 -21.06
C LYS A 268 -2.76 13.45 -21.55
N THR A 269 -3.57 12.42 -21.71
CA THR A 269 -3.20 11.06 -22.07
C THR A 269 -4.16 10.53 -23.13
N ASN A 270 -3.85 9.37 -23.70
CA ASN A 270 -4.64 8.76 -24.77
C ASN A 270 -4.71 7.22 -24.65
N GLY A 271 -4.73 6.71 -23.41
CA GLY A 271 -4.68 5.27 -23.11
C GLY A 271 -6.02 4.69 -22.66
N LEU A 272 -5.98 3.46 -22.12
CA LEU A 272 -7.05 2.84 -21.35
C LEU A 272 -7.44 3.73 -20.16
N GLN A 273 -8.69 3.73 -19.72
CA GLN A 273 -9.21 4.59 -18.66
C GLN A 273 -9.92 3.77 -17.59
N ASN A 274 -9.63 4.03 -16.31
CA ASN A 274 -10.34 3.37 -15.21
C ASN A 274 -11.86 3.56 -15.30
N TYR A 275 -12.30 4.81 -15.45
CA TYR A 275 -13.72 5.15 -15.35
C TYR A 275 -14.54 4.59 -16.52
N ASP A 276 -13.97 4.63 -17.72
CA ASP A 276 -14.68 4.34 -18.97
C ASP A 276 -14.55 2.87 -19.37
N ASP A 277 -13.36 2.28 -19.24
CA ASP A 277 -13.07 0.95 -19.79
C ASP A 277 -13.09 -0.15 -18.72
N LEU A 278 -12.73 0.18 -17.47
CA LEU A 278 -12.71 -0.75 -16.33
C LEU A 278 -13.88 -0.53 -15.35
N TYR A 279 -14.69 0.50 -15.60
CA TYR A 279 -15.84 0.92 -14.78
C TYR A 279 -15.49 1.18 -13.30
N ALA A 280 -14.31 1.76 -13.07
CA ALA A 280 -13.76 2.06 -11.76
C ALA A 280 -13.77 3.57 -11.48
N ASP A 281 -14.75 4.04 -10.70
CA ASP A 281 -14.88 5.45 -10.28
C ASP A 281 -14.08 5.72 -9.00
N VAL A 282 -12.77 5.60 -9.10
CA VAL A 282 -11.83 5.68 -7.97
C VAL A 282 -11.81 7.06 -7.30
N LEU A 283 -12.15 8.12 -8.03
CA LEU A 283 -12.30 9.46 -7.43
C LEU A 283 -13.56 9.54 -6.57
N LEU A 284 -14.69 8.97 -7.01
CA LEU A 284 -15.87 8.86 -6.16
C LEU A 284 -15.55 8.08 -4.88
N TRP A 285 -14.86 6.95 -4.97
CA TRP A 285 -14.55 6.12 -3.80
C TRP A 285 -13.70 6.87 -2.77
N ALA A 286 -12.72 7.65 -3.24
CA ALA A 286 -11.89 8.49 -2.39
C ALA A 286 -12.69 9.63 -1.74
N ARG A 287 -13.56 10.29 -2.52
CA ARG A 287 -14.40 11.39 -2.05
C ARG A 287 -15.42 10.97 -0.99
N GLU A 288 -16.09 9.85 -1.23
CA GLU A 288 -17.07 9.26 -0.31
C GLU A 288 -16.39 8.57 0.88
N GLY A 289 -15.07 8.42 0.83
CA GLY A 289 -14.27 7.83 1.89
C GLY A 289 -14.38 6.32 2.00
N TRP A 290 -14.85 5.64 0.95
CA TRP A 290 -14.95 4.18 0.89
C TRP A 290 -13.58 3.50 0.75
N ILE A 291 -12.57 4.23 0.30
CA ILE A 291 -11.17 3.79 0.34
C ILE A 291 -10.35 4.75 1.20
N ASP A 292 -9.36 4.22 1.88
CA ASP A 292 -8.44 4.94 2.77
C ASP A 292 -7.20 5.44 2.02
N TYR A 293 -6.83 4.83 0.90
CA TYR A 293 -5.73 5.32 0.05
C TYR A 293 -5.85 4.87 -1.40
N ASN A 294 -5.17 5.60 -2.30
CA ASN A 294 -5.02 5.27 -3.71
C ASN A 294 -3.55 5.03 -4.09
N ILE A 295 -3.30 4.04 -4.95
CA ILE A 295 -1.98 3.77 -5.55
C ILE A 295 -2.06 3.66 -7.08
N PRO A 296 -2.35 4.72 -7.84
CA PRO A 296 -2.40 4.63 -9.29
C PRO A 296 -1.12 4.03 -9.89
N GLN A 297 -1.30 3.09 -10.79
CA GLN A 297 -0.24 2.35 -11.48
C GLN A 297 0.38 3.21 -12.60
N ILE A 298 1.25 4.16 -12.24
CA ILE A 298 1.94 5.05 -13.19
C ILE A 298 3.22 4.37 -13.70
N TYR A 299 3.03 3.32 -14.48
CA TYR A 299 4.12 2.42 -14.89
C TYR A 299 4.93 2.91 -16.09
N TRP A 300 4.51 3.97 -16.76
CA TRP A 300 5.22 4.52 -17.91
C TRP A 300 6.48 5.28 -17.52
N GLN A 301 7.33 5.52 -18.52
CA GLN A 301 8.49 6.38 -18.43
C GLN A 301 8.09 7.87 -18.54
N VAL A 302 8.93 8.76 -18.01
CA VAL A 302 8.85 10.19 -18.30
C VAL A 302 9.04 10.41 -19.80
N GLY A 303 8.20 11.23 -20.40
CA GLY A 303 8.14 11.51 -21.83
C GLY A 303 7.34 10.49 -22.65
N HIS A 304 6.65 9.52 -22.02
CA HIS A 304 5.86 8.53 -22.77
C HIS A 304 4.74 9.22 -23.58
N PRO A 305 4.65 8.99 -24.91
CA PRO A 305 3.81 9.82 -25.80
C PRO A 305 2.30 9.69 -25.55
N VAL A 306 1.86 8.58 -24.96
CA VAL A 306 0.43 8.30 -24.71
C VAL A 306 0.05 8.50 -23.23
N ALA A 307 1.01 8.40 -22.33
CA ALA A 307 0.78 8.25 -20.89
C ALA A 307 2.00 8.71 -20.09
N ASP A 308 2.40 9.96 -20.31
CA ASP A 308 3.59 10.54 -19.68
C ASP A 308 3.51 10.47 -18.15
N TYR A 309 4.57 9.94 -17.53
CA TYR A 309 4.67 9.79 -16.09
C TYR A 309 4.48 11.13 -15.35
N GLU A 310 5.14 12.20 -15.81
CA GLU A 310 5.08 13.49 -15.13
C GLU A 310 3.68 14.10 -15.19
N THR A 311 3.03 14.00 -16.35
CA THR A 311 1.64 14.40 -16.57
C THR A 311 0.70 13.66 -15.63
N LEU A 312 0.85 12.34 -15.49
CA LEU A 312 0.00 11.54 -14.62
C LEU A 312 0.24 11.82 -13.14
N VAL A 313 1.50 11.93 -12.69
CA VAL A 313 1.82 12.30 -11.30
C VAL A 313 1.22 13.66 -10.96
N LYS A 314 1.36 14.66 -11.84
CA LYS A 314 0.75 15.99 -11.69
C LYS A 314 -0.76 15.94 -11.60
N TRP A 315 -1.39 15.12 -12.43
CA TRP A 315 -2.85 15.00 -12.45
C TRP A 315 -3.34 14.34 -11.16
N TRP A 316 -2.75 13.21 -10.75
CA TRP A 316 -3.12 12.52 -9.52
C TRP A 316 -2.88 13.37 -8.27
N ALA A 317 -1.76 14.09 -8.18
CA ALA A 317 -1.47 14.97 -7.06
C ALA A 317 -2.51 16.09 -6.85
N LYS A 318 -3.24 16.48 -7.91
CA LYS A 318 -4.33 17.46 -7.86
C LYS A 318 -5.71 16.83 -7.62
N ASN A 319 -5.85 15.54 -7.88
CA ASN A 319 -7.11 14.80 -7.84
C ASN A 319 -7.05 13.67 -6.80
N THR A 320 -6.41 13.92 -5.66
CA THR A 320 -6.33 12.95 -4.55
C THR A 320 -7.64 12.81 -3.79
N GLU A 321 -8.55 13.77 -3.97
CA GLU A 321 -9.67 14.01 -3.07
C GLU A 321 -9.13 14.15 -1.62
N ASN A 322 -9.89 13.70 -0.62
CA ASN A 322 -9.52 13.78 0.80
C ASN A 322 -8.84 12.50 1.31
N ARG A 323 -8.03 11.85 0.46
CA ARG A 323 -7.35 10.59 0.78
C ARG A 323 -5.86 10.61 0.40
N PRO A 324 -5.00 9.93 1.18
CA PRO A 324 -3.61 9.70 0.81
C PRO A 324 -3.44 9.12 -0.59
N LEU A 325 -2.47 9.66 -1.32
CA LEU A 325 -2.04 9.18 -2.62
C LEU A 325 -0.62 8.61 -2.52
N PHE A 326 -0.42 7.43 -3.09
CA PHE A 326 0.89 6.82 -3.29
C PHE A 326 1.08 6.53 -4.78
N ILE A 327 2.33 6.48 -5.27
CA ILE A 327 2.58 6.21 -6.69
C ILE A 327 2.98 4.77 -6.92
N GLY A 328 2.24 4.04 -7.75
CA GLY A 328 2.65 2.73 -8.25
C GLY A 328 3.75 2.90 -9.31
N GLN A 329 4.94 2.38 -9.02
CA GLN A 329 6.15 2.55 -9.81
C GLN A 329 6.53 1.23 -10.50
N SER A 330 6.69 1.24 -11.82
CA SER A 330 7.39 0.14 -12.51
C SER A 330 8.90 0.32 -12.35
N VAL A 331 9.54 -0.59 -11.60
CA VAL A 331 11.00 -0.59 -11.39
C VAL A 331 11.70 -0.76 -12.72
N MET A 332 11.26 -1.74 -13.53
CA MET A 332 11.88 -2.05 -14.81
C MET A 332 11.79 -0.88 -15.80
N ASN A 333 10.62 -0.26 -15.96
CA ASN A 333 10.51 0.88 -16.86
C ASN A 333 11.31 2.10 -16.36
N THR A 334 11.54 2.21 -15.05
CA THR A 334 12.36 3.28 -14.48
C THR A 334 13.84 3.10 -14.79
N VAL A 335 14.35 1.87 -14.71
CA VAL A 335 15.78 1.59 -14.92
C VAL A 335 16.17 1.35 -16.38
N GLN A 336 15.23 0.91 -17.22
CA GLN A 336 15.48 0.62 -18.64
C GLN A 336 15.37 1.83 -19.56
N ASN A 337 14.77 2.93 -19.10
CA ASN A 337 14.61 4.15 -19.88
C ASN A 337 15.54 5.25 -19.35
N ALA A 338 16.19 5.95 -20.28
CA ALA A 338 17.01 7.12 -19.95
C ALA A 338 16.12 8.32 -19.58
N ASP A 339 16.64 9.23 -18.77
CA ASP A 339 15.97 10.49 -18.50
C ASP A 339 15.99 11.41 -19.73
N PRO A 340 14.83 11.97 -20.17
CA PRO A 340 14.80 12.85 -21.35
C PRO A 340 15.62 14.14 -21.21
N GLN A 341 15.87 14.61 -19.98
CA GLN A 341 16.69 15.80 -19.70
C GLN A 341 18.14 15.44 -19.34
N ASN A 342 18.40 14.22 -18.89
CA ASN A 342 19.76 13.72 -18.68
C ASN A 342 19.92 12.26 -19.17
N PRO A 343 20.20 12.05 -20.46
CA PRO A 343 20.27 10.70 -21.04
C PRO A 343 21.37 9.80 -20.47
N SER A 344 22.30 10.33 -19.67
CA SER A 344 23.35 9.54 -19.01
C SER A 344 22.87 8.76 -17.79
N MET A 345 21.66 9.04 -17.31
CA MET A 345 21.07 8.38 -16.14
C MET A 345 19.73 7.74 -16.49
N ASN A 346 19.35 6.73 -15.71
CA ASN A 346 17.98 6.23 -15.73
C ASN A 346 17.01 7.24 -15.07
N GLN A 347 15.72 6.95 -15.09
CA GLN A 347 14.69 7.90 -14.65
C GLN A 347 14.45 7.94 -13.14
N LEU A 348 15.14 7.13 -12.32
CA LEU A 348 14.90 7.09 -10.88
C LEU A 348 15.05 8.47 -10.21
N PRO A 349 16.12 9.25 -10.45
CA PRO A 349 16.26 10.56 -9.81
C PRO A 349 15.10 11.51 -10.13
N ARG A 350 14.67 11.54 -11.39
CA ARG A 350 13.55 12.40 -11.80
C ARG A 350 12.23 11.94 -11.21
N LYS A 351 11.94 10.64 -11.24
CA LYS A 351 10.70 10.09 -10.68
C LYS A 351 10.62 10.33 -9.17
N MET A 352 11.73 10.18 -8.44
CA MET A 352 11.80 10.50 -7.01
C MET A 352 11.60 11.98 -6.73
N ALA A 353 12.20 12.86 -7.52
CA ALA A 353 11.99 14.31 -7.41
C ALA A 353 10.53 14.69 -7.67
N LEU A 354 9.91 14.11 -8.71
CA LEU A 354 8.51 14.37 -9.07
C LEU A 354 7.53 13.91 -7.98
N GLN A 355 7.70 12.71 -7.41
CA GLN A 355 6.78 12.23 -6.36
C GLN A 355 6.91 13.06 -5.07
N ARG A 356 8.13 13.48 -4.70
CA ARG A 356 8.36 14.26 -3.47
C ARG A 356 8.04 15.75 -3.63
N ALA A 357 7.82 16.23 -4.85
CA ALA A 357 7.44 17.62 -5.11
C ALA A 357 6.02 17.97 -4.65
N TYR A 358 5.17 16.97 -4.37
CA TYR A 358 3.77 17.17 -4.00
C TYR A 358 3.50 16.65 -2.58
N GLN A 359 3.01 17.52 -1.70
CA GLN A 359 2.63 17.14 -0.32
C GLN A 359 1.50 16.10 -0.26
N THR A 360 0.66 16.04 -1.31
CA THR A 360 -0.43 15.07 -1.41
C THR A 360 0.06 13.65 -1.72
N ILE A 361 1.29 13.50 -2.21
CA ILE A 361 1.91 12.20 -2.46
C ILE A 361 2.69 11.77 -1.22
N GLY A 362 2.15 10.79 -0.50
CA GLY A 362 2.72 10.30 0.76
C GLY A 362 3.76 9.19 0.58
N GLY A 363 4.16 8.84 -0.65
CA GLY A 363 5.13 7.78 -0.92
C GLY A 363 4.89 7.02 -2.23
N SER A 364 5.46 5.82 -2.35
CA SER A 364 5.34 4.99 -3.54
C SER A 364 5.41 3.49 -3.25
N CYS A 365 4.89 2.72 -4.21
CA CYS A 365 4.92 1.27 -4.19
C CYS A 365 5.65 0.70 -5.41
N GLN A 366 6.58 -0.23 -5.21
CA GLN A 366 7.45 -0.75 -6.27
C GLN A 366 6.91 -2.05 -6.87
N TRP A 367 6.71 -2.04 -8.19
CA TRP A 367 6.29 -3.19 -8.98
C TRP A 367 7.39 -3.65 -9.96
N PRO A 368 7.68 -4.95 -10.01
CA PRO A 368 7.44 -5.95 -8.95
C PRO A 368 8.50 -5.83 -7.84
N ALA A 369 8.20 -6.36 -6.64
CA ALA A 369 9.19 -6.43 -5.55
C ALA A 369 10.47 -7.18 -5.97
N SER A 370 10.36 -8.20 -6.82
CA SER A 370 11.50 -8.99 -7.30
C SER A 370 12.56 -8.13 -7.98
N ALA A 371 12.16 -7.11 -8.74
CA ALA A 371 13.10 -6.22 -9.42
C ALA A 371 13.92 -5.36 -8.43
N VAL A 372 13.34 -5.02 -7.27
CA VAL A 372 14.08 -4.39 -6.16
C VAL A 372 15.03 -5.41 -5.52
N VAL A 373 14.55 -6.63 -5.25
CA VAL A 373 15.36 -7.69 -4.62
C VAL A 373 16.56 -8.09 -5.47
N GLU A 374 16.38 -8.17 -6.78
CA GLU A 374 17.40 -8.47 -7.79
C GLU A 374 18.32 -7.26 -8.06
N ASN A 375 18.02 -6.11 -7.46
CA ASN A 375 18.75 -4.85 -7.65
C ASN A 375 18.87 -4.47 -9.14
N ALA A 376 17.77 -4.63 -9.89
CA ALA A 376 17.72 -4.32 -11.31
C ALA A 376 18.20 -2.89 -11.57
N GLY A 377 19.19 -2.70 -12.43
CA GLY A 377 19.73 -1.38 -12.75
C GLY A 377 20.28 -0.59 -11.55
N LYS A 378 20.74 -1.27 -10.49
CA LYS A 378 21.19 -0.67 -9.21
C LYS A 378 20.10 0.10 -8.45
N TYR A 379 18.83 -0.24 -8.69
CA TYR A 379 17.70 0.43 -8.08
C TYR A 379 17.71 0.37 -6.55
N ARG A 380 17.96 -0.82 -5.98
CA ARG A 380 18.03 -1.02 -4.53
C ARG A 380 19.19 -0.23 -3.92
N ASP A 381 20.36 -0.26 -4.55
CA ASP A 381 21.53 0.49 -4.07
C ASP A 381 21.24 1.99 -4.04
N ALA A 382 20.56 2.52 -5.06
CA ALA A 382 20.16 3.92 -5.11
C ALA A 382 19.12 4.26 -4.03
N LEU A 383 18.16 3.37 -3.75
CA LEU A 383 17.25 3.54 -2.62
C LEU A 383 18.03 3.64 -1.31
N ILE A 384 18.92 2.69 -1.02
CA ILE A 384 19.70 2.66 0.23
C ILE A 384 20.58 3.90 0.38
N ALA A 385 21.32 4.26 -0.68
CA ALA A 385 22.31 5.32 -0.61
C ALA A 385 21.67 6.72 -0.57
N GLU A 386 20.63 6.96 -1.37
CA GLU A 386 20.17 8.31 -1.67
C GLU A 386 18.75 8.62 -1.23
N TYR A 387 17.82 7.69 -1.37
CA TYR A 387 16.38 8.02 -1.22
C TYR A 387 15.77 7.57 0.10
N HIS A 388 16.17 6.39 0.59
CA HIS A 388 15.70 5.74 1.81
C HIS A 388 16.82 5.54 2.84
N LYS A 389 17.84 6.42 2.81
CA LYS A 389 19.01 6.37 3.70
C LYS A 389 18.68 6.21 5.19
N TYR A 390 17.56 6.78 5.63
CA TYR A 390 17.05 6.63 6.98
C TYR A 390 15.68 5.92 6.97
N PRO A 391 15.35 5.16 8.03
CA PRO A 391 14.04 4.59 8.20
C PRO A 391 12.94 5.66 8.14
N ALA A 392 11.78 5.29 7.60
CA ALA A 392 10.59 6.13 7.64
C ALA A 392 9.40 5.34 8.16
N LEU A 393 8.54 6.03 8.90
CA LEU A 393 7.25 5.51 9.31
C LEU A 393 6.26 5.64 8.17
N PRO A 394 5.25 4.77 8.06
CA PRO A 394 4.11 5.06 7.21
C PRO A 394 3.43 6.40 7.57
N PRO A 395 2.76 7.06 6.62
CA PRO A 395 1.93 8.23 6.89
C PRO A 395 0.84 7.93 7.92
N VAL A 396 0.42 8.98 8.64
CA VAL A 396 -0.73 8.90 9.54
C VAL A 396 -2.03 8.95 8.75
N PHE A 397 -3.05 8.26 9.27
CA PHE A 397 -4.40 8.24 8.70
C PHE A 397 -5.36 8.97 9.63
N GLU A 398 -5.12 10.26 9.87
CA GLU A 398 -5.81 11.08 10.88
C GLU A 398 -7.33 11.17 10.68
N PHE A 399 -7.82 10.91 9.46
CA PHE A 399 -9.25 10.86 9.15
C PHE A 399 -9.94 9.58 9.66
N MET A 400 -9.16 8.56 10.04
CA MET A 400 -9.65 7.34 10.68
C MET A 400 -9.59 7.46 12.20
N ASP A 401 -8.44 7.89 12.74
CA ASP A 401 -8.23 8.25 14.13
C ASP A 401 -6.95 9.09 14.26
N ASN A 402 -6.97 10.10 15.13
CA ASN A 402 -5.88 11.03 15.39
C ASN A 402 -5.38 11.00 16.83
N GLU A 403 -5.86 10.05 17.65
CA GLU A 403 -5.46 9.89 19.03
C GLU A 403 -4.28 8.93 19.18
N ALA A 404 -3.08 9.47 19.36
CA ALA A 404 -1.89 8.67 19.60
C ALA A 404 -1.96 7.83 20.90
N PRO A 405 -1.27 6.67 20.95
CA PRO A 405 -1.11 5.90 22.18
C PRO A 405 -0.59 6.74 23.35
N ALA A 406 -0.85 6.26 24.56
CA ALA A 406 -0.18 6.85 25.72
C ALA A 406 1.34 6.65 25.66
N LYS A 407 2.06 7.52 26.37
CA LYS A 407 3.53 7.47 26.47
C LYS A 407 4.01 6.17 27.11
N VAL A 408 5.09 5.58 26.58
CA VAL A 408 5.73 4.39 27.15
C VAL A 408 6.22 4.65 28.59
N ARG A 409 6.24 3.58 29.40
CA ARG A 409 6.56 3.68 30.84
C ARG A 409 7.87 2.99 31.17
N LYS A 410 8.48 3.37 32.30
CA LYS A 410 9.64 2.68 32.91
C LYS A 410 10.84 2.44 31.95
N VAL A 411 11.15 3.41 31.07
CA VAL A 411 12.32 3.32 30.19
C VAL A 411 13.61 3.25 31.01
N LYS A 412 14.31 2.11 30.96
CA LYS A 412 15.54 1.88 31.73
C LYS A 412 16.49 0.94 31.00
N PRO A 413 17.81 1.15 31.10
CA PRO A 413 18.76 0.17 30.64
C PRO A 413 18.90 -0.98 31.64
N VAL A 414 19.10 -2.20 31.16
CA VAL A 414 19.22 -3.43 31.96
C VAL A 414 20.28 -4.33 31.33
N TRP A 415 21.10 -4.98 32.17
CA TRP A 415 21.99 -6.05 31.74
C TRP A 415 21.22 -7.38 31.75
N THR A 416 21.30 -8.11 30.64
CA THR A 416 20.72 -9.45 30.47
C THR A 416 21.79 -10.42 29.99
N ALA A 417 21.47 -11.72 29.96
CA ALA A 417 22.36 -12.72 29.38
C ALA A 417 22.70 -12.42 27.89
N ASP A 418 21.77 -11.77 27.18
CA ASP A 418 21.90 -11.43 25.76
C ASP A 418 22.57 -10.07 25.50
N GLY A 419 22.99 -9.39 26.57
CA GLY A 419 23.71 -8.12 26.55
C GLY A 419 22.98 -6.96 27.23
N TYR A 420 23.49 -5.75 26.99
CA TYR A 420 22.92 -4.51 27.51
C TYR A 420 21.72 -4.08 26.65
N ILE A 421 20.55 -3.92 27.25
CA ILE A 421 19.32 -3.56 26.55
C ILE A 421 18.67 -2.33 27.16
N LEU A 422 17.99 -1.54 26.34
CA LEU A 422 17.04 -0.52 26.78
C LEU A 422 15.66 -1.16 26.82
N PHE A 423 15.05 -1.24 27.99
CA PHE A 423 13.72 -1.83 28.18
C PHE A 423 12.69 -0.74 28.50
N TRP A 424 11.45 -0.93 28.04
CA TRP A 424 10.29 -0.12 28.41
C TRP A 424 9.06 -0.99 28.65
N THR A 425 8.04 -0.40 29.28
CA THR A 425 6.75 -1.05 29.49
C THR A 425 5.72 -0.41 28.57
N GLU A 426 4.97 -1.26 27.87
CA GLU A 426 3.83 -0.88 27.04
C GLU A 426 2.88 0.08 27.80
N PRO A 427 2.39 1.14 27.13
CA PRO A 427 1.35 1.99 27.67
C PRO A 427 0.07 1.20 27.91
N LYS A 428 -0.73 1.63 28.90
CA LYS A 428 -2.09 1.10 29.04
C LYS A 428 -2.97 1.78 27.99
N TYR A 429 -3.91 1.03 27.42
CA TYR A 429 -4.95 1.54 26.52
C TYR A 429 -6.33 1.06 27.00
N LYS A 430 -7.39 1.69 26.49
CA LYS A 430 -8.78 1.29 26.72
C LYS A 430 -9.46 0.87 25.42
N ASP A 431 -9.17 1.61 24.35
CA ASP A 431 -9.62 1.34 22.99
C ASP A 431 -8.47 0.67 22.20
N GLU A 432 -8.80 -0.32 21.38
CA GLU A 432 -7.83 -1.02 20.52
C GLU A 432 -7.19 -0.05 19.51
N MET A 433 -7.89 1.00 19.10
CA MET A 433 -7.34 2.04 18.22
C MET A 433 -6.12 2.74 18.84
N ASN A 434 -6.07 2.93 20.16
CA ASN A 434 -4.94 3.57 20.83
C ASN A 434 -3.90 2.58 21.37
N ARG A 435 -4.02 1.29 21.04
CA ARG A 435 -3.06 0.27 21.48
C ARG A 435 -1.72 0.51 20.81
N ALA A 436 -0.65 0.50 21.61
CA ALA A 436 0.70 0.50 21.07
C ALA A 436 1.02 -0.86 20.45
N VAL A 437 1.36 -0.87 19.16
CA VAL A 437 1.74 -2.09 18.42
C VAL A 437 3.18 -2.06 17.94
N GLN A 438 3.79 -0.88 17.89
CA GLN A 438 5.15 -0.61 17.46
C GLN A 438 5.79 0.49 18.31
N TYR A 439 7.12 0.56 18.31
CA TYR A 439 7.90 1.56 19.02
C TYR A 439 9.02 2.09 18.13
N VAL A 440 9.32 3.38 18.28
CA VAL A 440 10.46 4.01 17.61
C VAL A 440 11.50 4.38 18.66
N VAL A 441 12.73 3.97 18.42
CA VAL A 441 13.87 4.26 19.28
C VAL A 441 14.76 5.26 18.57
N TYR A 442 14.97 6.40 19.21
CA TYR A 442 15.84 7.46 18.76
C TYR A 442 17.09 7.54 19.61
N ARG A 443 18.22 7.94 19.01
CA ARG A 443 19.48 8.20 19.70
C ARG A 443 20.02 9.58 19.37
N PHE A 444 20.37 10.31 20.41
CA PHE A 444 20.97 11.65 20.35
C PHE A 444 22.25 11.69 21.18
N ASP A 445 23.15 12.60 20.84
CA ASP A 445 24.30 12.91 21.68
C ASP A 445 23.85 13.49 23.04
N ALA A 446 24.68 13.37 24.07
CA ALA A 446 24.29 13.72 25.45
C ALA A 446 23.68 15.13 25.61
N LYS A 447 24.19 16.09 24.85
CA LYS A 447 23.84 17.52 24.88
C LYS A 447 23.02 17.98 23.67
N GLU A 448 22.79 17.11 22.70
CA GLU A 448 22.00 17.42 21.52
C GLU A 448 20.53 17.69 21.90
N LYS A 449 19.91 18.63 21.18
CA LYS A 449 18.48 18.92 21.32
C LYS A 449 17.71 17.75 20.71
N VAL A 450 16.78 17.19 21.47
CA VAL A 450 15.91 16.11 20.97
C VAL A 450 15.00 16.69 19.89
N ASP A 451 15.17 16.19 18.67
CA ASP A 451 14.29 16.41 17.53
C ASP A 451 13.91 15.05 16.94
N ILE A 452 12.68 14.61 17.24
CA ILE A 452 12.16 13.35 16.73
C ILE A 452 11.57 13.48 15.32
N SER A 453 11.51 14.67 14.71
CA SER A 453 11.10 14.84 13.31
C SER A 453 12.23 14.48 12.34
N ASN A 454 13.49 14.50 12.79
CA ASN A 454 14.63 14.11 11.97
C ASN A 454 14.83 12.57 11.99
N PRO A 455 14.60 11.85 10.88
CA PRO A 455 14.72 10.39 10.84
C PRO A 455 16.16 9.88 11.01
N ALA A 456 17.17 10.74 10.87
CA ALA A 456 18.57 10.35 11.09
C ALA A 456 18.85 9.88 12.53
N HIS A 457 17.98 10.23 13.48
CA HIS A 457 18.09 9.76 14.86
C HIS A 457 17.39 8.43 15.12
N ILE A 458 16.59 7.91 14.17
CA ILE A 458 15.94 6.61 14.32
C ILE A 458 17.02 5.51 14.25
N VAL A 459 17.19 4.78 15.34
CA VAL A 459 18.12 3.64 15.43
C VAL A 459 17.39 2.29 15.41
N ALA A 460 16.08 2.28 15.68
CA ALA A 460 15.23 1.12 15.49
C ALA A 460 13.75 1.49 15.39
N ILE A 461 13.01 0.69 14.63
CA ILE A 461 11.55 0.56 14.70
C ILE A 461 11.31 -0.91 15.05
N THR A 462 10.56 -1.18 16.11
CA THR A 462 10.40 -2.55 16.62
C THR A 462 9.02 -2.77 17.24
N ARG A 463 8.56 -4.02 17.23
CA ARG A 463 7.38 -4.47 17.98
C ARG A 463 7.73 -4.99 19.38
N ASP A 464 9.03 -5.15 19.67
CA ASP A 464 9.50 -5.55 20.99
C ASP A 464 9.45 -4.40 21.99
N ASN A 465 9.38 -4.74 23.27
CA ASN A 465 9.45 -3.76 24.36
C ASN A 465 10.90 -3.46 24.81
N PHE A 466 11.87 -3.75 23.94
CA PHE A 466 13.27 -3.51 24.20
C PHE A 466 14.07 -3.21 22.92
N TYR A 467 15.26 -2.65 23.11
CA TYR A 467 16.27 -2.44 22.08
C TYR A 467 17.64 -2.85 22.60
N LYS A 468 18.37 -3.66 21.82
CA LYS A 468 19.75 -4.04 22.17
C LYS A 468 20.68 -2.85 21.98
N LEU A 469 21.26 -2.37 23.07
CA LEU A 469 22.15 -1.23 23.07
C LEU A 469 23.53 -1.66 22.53
N PRO A 470 24.15 -0.90 21.61
CA PRO A 470 25.50 -1.18 21.15
C PRO A 470 26.51 -0.71 22.20
N TYR A 471 26.61 -1.45 23.31
CA TYR A 471 27.55 -1.18 24.40
C TYR A 471 29.00 -1.42 23.93
N GLU A 472 29.90 -0.52 24.32
CA GLU A 472 31.32 -0.55 24.01
C GLU A 472 32.15 -0.56 25.30
N ASP A 473 32.28 0.59 25.97
CA ASP A 473 33.17 0.77 27.13
C ASP A 473 32.54 1.53 28.33
N GLY A 474 31.27 1.92 28.21
CA GLY A 474 30.53 2.64 29.24
C GLY A 474 30.95 4.10 29.44
N LYS A 475 31.76 4.68 28.54
CA LYS A 475 32.25 6.06 28.68
C LYS A 475 31.39 7.06 27.92
N THR A 476 30.86 6.68 26.77
CA THR A 476 30.15 7.61 25.89
C THR A 476 28.70 7.75 26.30
N LYS A 477 28.26 8.98 26.60
CA LYS A 477 26.89 9.26 27.03
C LYS A 477 26.01 9.56 25.83
N TYR A 478 24.89 8.84 25.73
CA TYR A 478 23.83 9.12 24.78
C TYR A 478 22.51 9.39 25.49
N ARG A 479 21.60 10.05 24.78
CA ARG A 479 20.20 10.17 25.16
C ARG A 479 19.37 9.34 24.21
N TYR A 480 18.75 8.30 24.75
CA TYR A 480 17.76 7.52 24.02
C TYR A 480 16.37 8.09 24.27
N VAL A 481 15.55 8.12 23.23
CA VAL A 481 14.14 8.49 23.30
C VAL A 481 13.32 7.37 22.70
N VAL A 482 12.22 7.01 23.35
CA VAL A 482 11.30 5.98 22.88
C VAL A 482 9.90 6.59 22.75
N THR A 483 9.26 6.34 21.61
CA THR A 483 7.84 6.63 21.34
C THR A 483 7.12 5.33 20.99
N ALA A 484 5.79 5.34 21.10
CA ALA A 484 4.91 4.24 20.73
C ALA A 484 4.04 4.65 19.53
N LEU A 485 3.71 3.69 18.69
CA LEU A 485 2.86 3.83 17.51
C LEU A 485 1.65 2.89 17.64
N ASP A 486 0.48 3.37 17.26
CA ASP A 486 -0.69 2.52 17.01
C ASP A 486 -0.69 1.96 15.58
N ARG A 487 -1.77 1.25 15.22
CA ARG A 487 -1.99 0.66 13.87
C ARG A 487 -2.10 1.69 12.75
N LEU A 488 -2.36 2.95 13.08
CA LEU A 488 -2.47 4.07 12.14
C LEU A 488 -1.23 4.97 12.18
N HIS A 489 -0.18 4.54 12.89
CA HIS A 489 1.10 5.22 13.05
C HIS A 489 1.03 6.57 13.76
N ASN A 490 -0.03 6.83 14.53
CA ASN A 490 -0.05 7.99 15.43
C ASN A 490 1.01 7.78 16.51
N GLU A 491 1.82 8.82 16.77
CA GLU A 491 3.02 8.68 17.58
C GLU A 491 2.86 9.34 18.96
N SER A 492 3.13 8.56 20.01
CA SER A 492 2.98 9.02 21.38
C SER A 492 4.04 10.04 21.82
N LYS A 493 3.79 10.67 22.96
CA LYS A 493 4.77 11.57 23.60
C LYS A 493 6.05 10.83 23.98
N THR A 494 7.18 11.54 23.90
CA THR A 494 8.52 10.99 24.14
C THR A 494 8.79 10.54 25.57
N ALA A 495 9.47 9.40 25.73
CA ALA A 495 10.09 8.98 26.97
C ALA A 495 11.61 8.88 26.79
N ALA A 496 12.38 9.63 27.58
CA ALA A 496 13.83 9.74 27.41
C ALA A 496 14.61 9.06 28.54
N LYS A 497 15.77 8.48 28.21
CA LYS A 497 16.72 7.92 29.16
C LYS A 497 18.15 8.21 28.72
N LYS A 498 18.97 8.72 29.65
CA LYS A 498 20.42 8.82 29.44
C LYS A 498 21.05 7.46 29.71
N VAL A 499 21.89 7.03 28.78
CA VAL A 499 22.57 5.72 28.78
C VAL A 499 24.05 5.97 28.53
N LYS A 500 24.92 5.18 29.16
CA LYS A 500 26.33 5.11 28.77
C LYS A 500 26.55 3.84 27.98
N LEU A 501 27.13 3.97 26.80
CA LEU A 501 27.56 2.84 25.97
C LEU A 501 29.06 2.65 26.13
#